data_AF-A0A2E5K0K4-F1
#
_entry.id   AF-A0A2E5K0K4-F1
#
_cell.length_a   1.000
_cell.length_b   1.000
_cell.length_c   1.000
_cell.angle_alpha   90.00
_cell.angle_beta   90.00
_cell.angle_gamma   90.00
#
_symmetry.space_group_name_H-M   'P 1'
#
loop_
_entity.id
_entity.type
_entity.pdbx_description
1 polymer ?
#
loop_
_entity_poly.entity_id
_entity_poly.type
_entity_poly.pdbx_seq_one_letter_code
_entity_poly.pdbx_strand_id
1 'polypeptide(L)'
;MKRLLIGFIAQVFLCNTLVMGAGHGHPAVAEPFKVGTFEIEDEARVGIVLRDRLVVELNEANSALEKKAAYPVVPVPADMIKLIERYEYGLKRRLYEIVNELVEGDKLGSKRPDYVHDLENVHTLPPILYPGKILNAAVNFYSHVEESGTPEERAAARRQRRENRGVPYLFMKPSRGAVIGTNDPVVIPYGRNRTDWEVELGCVIGQTAKYVSANNAEDFVFGYMVSIDVSDRGGRPPGGNPLRSDWFVGKGHDTFAPQGPWIVPKEFYGNPMEILRQTLKIDDEQMQEATAGDMIHSLWELIEYGSSIITLHPGDVINNGTSGGTGAGTAKRFLKAGEVIEASIDGIGTLVIPVVGEEKPEGLTGAHLPPVDSYR
;
A
#
# COMPACT_ATOMS: atom_id res chain seq x y z
N MET A 1 37.32 72.16 -14.93
CA MET A 1 37.42 71.56 -13.59
C MET A 1 36.49 70.36 -13.51
N LYS A 2 37.03 69.18 -13.17
CA LYS A 2 36.34 67.94 -12.74
C LYS A 2 35.51 67.22 -13.82
N ARG A 3 35.52 65.90 -13.96
CA ARG A 3 36.42 64.78 -13.62
C ARG A 3 35.79 63.60 -14.38
N LEU A 4 36.61 62.85 -15.09
CA LEU A 4 36.23 61.62 -15.78
C LEU A 4 35.86 60.55 -14.73
N LEU A 5 34.69 59.91 -14.85
CA LEU A 5 34.31 58.77 -14.01
C LEU A 5 34.11 57.56 -14.92
N ILE A 6 35.09 56.64 -14.86
CA ILE A 6 35.08 55.33 -15.49
C ILE A 6 34.37 54.38 -14.53
N GLY A 7 33.23 53.83 -14.92
CA GLY A 7 32.52 52.77 -14.21
C GLY A 7 32.93 51.41 -14.76
N PHE A 8 33.70 50.66 -13.99
CA PHE A 8 34.09 49.27 -14.25
C PHE A 8 32.93 48.36 -13.82
N ILE A 9 32.35 47.58 -14.73
CA ILE A 9 31.44 46.48 -14.39
C ILE A 9 32.31 45.23 -14.20
N ALA A 10 32.55 44.85 -12.94
CA ALA A 10 33.18 43.59 -12.61
C ALA A 10 32.10 42.50 -12.53
N GLN A 11 32.12 41.59 -13.50
CA GLN A 11 31.30 40.39 -13.52
C GLN A 11 31.92 39.38 -12.55
N VAL A 12 31.26 39.15 -11.41
CA VAL A 12 31.64 38.12 -10.44
C VAL A 12 31.20 36.76 -10.98
N PHE A 13 32.14 36.01 -11.55
CA PHE A 13 31.98 34.56 -11.75
C PHE A 13 32.25 33.87 -10.40
N LEU A 14 31.19 33.44 -9.71
CA LEU A 14 31.32 32.47 -8.61
C LEU A 14 31.64 31.11 -9.24
N CYS A 15 32.93 30.76 -9.25
CA CYS A 15 33.40 29.42 -9.50
C CYS A 15 33.15 28.61 -8.22
N ASN A 16 32.04 27.85 -8.17
CA ASN A 16 31.84 26.85 -7.11
C ASN A 16 32.72 25.65 -7.41
N THR A 17 33.90 25.62 -6.79
CA THR A 17 34.73 24.42 -6.69
C THR A 17 33.97 23.38 -5.87
N LEU A 18 33.50 22.33 -6.56
CA LEU A 18 32.95 21.13 -5.94
C LEU A 18 34.06 20.46 -5.12
N VAL A 19 33.93 20.50 -3.79
CA VAL A 19 34.72 19.64 -2.92
C VAL A 19 34.19 18.23 -3.10
N MET A 20 34.94 17.37 -3.80
CA MET A 20 34.71 15.92 -3.80
C MET A 20 35.01 15.38 -2.41
N GLY A 21 33.99 15.35 -1.55
CA GLY A 21 33.97 14.42 -0.43
C GLY A 21 33.75 13.02 -0.99
N ALA A 22 34.62 12.07 -0.65
CA ALA A 22 34.38 10.64 -0.87
C ALA A 22 33.21 10.20 0.01
N GLY A 23 31.99 10.46 -0.47
CA GLY A 23 30.75 10.07 0.18
C GLY A 23 30.49 8.59 -0.07
N HIS A 24 30.12 7.86 0.99
CA HIS A 24 29.52 6.53 0.92
C HIS A 24 28.09 6.60 0.34
N GLY A 25 27.90 7.31 -0.78
CA GLY A 25 26.61 7.45 -1.44
C GLY A 25 26.21 6.16 -2.15
N HIS A 26 24.94 5.83 -2.10
CA HIS A 26 24.38 4.84 -3.02
C HIS A 26 24.60 5.32 -4.46
N PRO A 27 24.93 4.43 -5.42
CA PRO A 27 24.93 4.81 -6.83
C PRO A 27 23.53 5.34 -7.19
N ALA A 28 23.45 6.33 -8.09
CA ALA A 28 22.16 6.74 -8.62
C ALA A 28 21.56 5.55 -9.39
N VAL A 29 20.26 5.28 -9.17
CA VAL A 29 19.54 4.28 -9.98
C VAL A 29 19.18 4.90 -11.33
N ALA A 30 19.28 4.11 -12.40
CA ALA A 30 19.07 4.56 -13.77
C ALA A 30 17.60 4.95 -14.04
N GLU A 31 16.64 4.25 -13.43
CA GLU A 31 15.23 4.62 -13.42
C GLU A 31 14.53 4.12 -12.13
N PRO A 32 13.47 4.81 -11.65
CA PRO A 32 12.64 4.33 -10.55
C PRO A 32 12.00 2.97 -10.84
N PHE A 33 11.78 2.18 -9.79
CA PHE A 33 11.20 0.85 -9.92
C PHE A 33 10.19 0.56 -8.80
N LYS A 34 9.41 -0.51 -8.96
CA LYS A 34 8.61 -1.10 -7.88
C LYS A 34 9.10 -2.50 -7.54
N VAL A 35 8.67 -3.06 -6.42
CA VAL A 35 8.91 -4.46 -6.08
C VAL A 35 7.60 -5.19 -5.84
N GLY A 36 7.50 -6.42 -6.32
CA GLY A 36 6.31 -7.24 -6.19
C GLY A 36 6.65 -8.71 -5.98
N THR A 37 5.62 -9.52 -5.75
CA THR A 37 5.73 -10.98 -5.73
C THR A 37 4.92 -11.52 -6.90
N PHE A 38 5.49 -12.44 -7.65
CA PHE A 38 4.92 -12.98 -8.89
C PHE A 38 5.01 -14.49 -8.87
N GLU A 39 4.04 -15.15 -9.49
CA GLU A 39 4.14 -16.58 -9.78
C GLU A 39 4.90 -16.76 -11.09
N ILE A 40 6.08 -17.36 -10.99
CA ILE A 40 6.98 -17.64 -12.11
C ILE A 40 7.39 -19.11 -11.96
N GLU A 41 7.15 -19.91 -12.99
CA GLU A 41 7.39 -21.37 -12.96
C GLU A 41 6.71 -22.06 -11.75
N ASP A 42 5.45 -21.70 -11.47
CA ASP A 42 4.63 -22.22 -10.35
C ASP A 42 5.20 -21.93 -8.94
N GLU A 43 6.18 -21.02 -8.83
CA GLU A 43 6.75 -20.59 -7.56
C GLU A 43 6.59 -19.09 -7.33
N ALA A 44 6.34 -18.71 -6.08
CA ALA A 44 6.33 -17.29 -5.70
C ALA A 44 7.77 -16.74 -5.73
N ARG A 45 7.97 -15.71 -6.53
CA ARG A 45 9.26 -15.04 -6.77
C ARG A 45 9.14 -13.55 -6.52
N VAL A 46 10.15 -12.98 -5.86
CA VAL A 46 10.27 -11.53 -5.74
C VAL A 46 10.79 -10.96 -7.06
N GLY A 47 10.13 -9.92 -7.57
CA GLY A 47 10.48 -9.26 -8.82
C GLY A 47 10.63 -7.74 -8.67
N ILE A 48 11.47 -7.16 -9.51
CA ILE A 48 11.53 -5.71 -9.74
C ILE A 48 10.63 -5.38 -10.93
N VAL A 49 9.70 -4.45 -10.75
CA VAL A 49 8.82 -3.96 -11.82
C VAL A 49 9.42 -2.71 -12.43
N LEU A 50 9.61 -2.75 -13.75
CA LEU A 50 10.12 -1.63 -14.54
C LEU A 50 9.09 -1.21 -15.59
N ARG A 51 8.89 0.12 -15.68
CA ARG A 51 8.07 0.79 -16.71
C ARG A 51 6.62 0.28 -16.77
N ASP A 52 6.11 -0.28 -15.68
CA ASP A 52 4.78 -0.87 -15.57
C ASP A 52 4.47 -1.97 -16.61
N ARG A 53 5.51 -2.61 -17.14
CA ARG A 53 5.38 -3.63 -18.19
C ARG A 53 6.33 -4.80 -18.07
N LEU A 54 7.41 -4.68 -17.30
CA LEU A 54 8.42 -5.72 -17.17
C LEU A 54 8.58 -6.14 -15.71
N VAL A 55 8.74 -7.45 -15.51
CA VAL A 55 9.11 -8.06 -14.23
C VAL A 55 10.50 -8.67 -14.39
N VAL A 56 11.45 -8.20 -13.59
CA VAL A 56 12.79 -8.76 -13.49
C VAL A 56 12.81 -9.71 -12.29
N GLU A 57 12.97 -11.00 -12.51
CA GLU A 57 13.11 -11.98 -11.43
C GLU A 57 14.40 -11.71 -10.65
N LEU A 58 14.26 -11.39 -9.37
CA LEU A 58 15.34 -10.77 -8.60
C LEU A 58 16.51 -11.73 -8.34
N ASN A 59 16.24 -12.99 -8.01
CA ASN A 59 17.28 -13.99 -7.69
C ASN A 59 18.11 -14.37 -8.91
N GLU A 60 17.47 -14.56 -10.07
CA GLU A 60 18.15 -14.86 -11.33
C GLU A 60 18.93 -13.66 -11.86
N ALA A 61 18.35 -12.46 -11.79
CA ALA A 61 19.06 -11.23 -12.14
C ALA A 61 20.30 -11.00 -11.25
N ASN A 62 20.19 -11.25 -9.95
CA ASN A 62 21.32 -11.18 -9.03
C ASN A 62 22.40 -12.21 -9.40
N SER A 63 22.01 -13.46 -9.66
CA SER A 63 22.93 -14.53 -10.07
C SER A 63 23.65 -14.22 -11.38
N ALA A 64 22.96 -13.59 -12.35
CA ALA A 64 23.57 -13.12 -13.58
C ALA A 64 24.59 -12.00 -13.35
N LEU A 65 24.31 -11.08 -12.41
CA LEU A 65 25.21 -9.98 -12.05
C LEU A 65 26.48 -10.49 -11.36
N GLU A 66 26.37 -11.46 -10.44
CA GLU A 66 27.48 -12.04 -9.68
C GLU A 66 28.47 -12.83 -10.55
N LYS A 67 28.07 -13.29 -11.74
CA LYS A 67 28.99 -13.92 -12.72
C LYS A 67 30.03 -12.94 -13.27
N LYS A 68 29.84 -11.64 -13.06
CA LYS A 68 30.78 -10.60 -13.49
C LYS A 68 31.76 -10.28 -12.38
N ALA A 69 33.06 -10.28 -12.69
CA ALA A 69 34.14 -10.04 -11.72
C ALA A 69 34.05 -8.69 -10.96
N ALA A 70 33.30 -7.71 -11.48
CA ALA A 70 33.11 -6.41 -10.85
C ALA A 70 32.11 -6.42 -9.67
N TYR A 71 31.29 -7.47 -9.53
CA TYR A 71 30.22 -7.51 -8.53
C TYR A 71 30.48 -8.61 -7.49
N PRO A 72 30.48 -8.27 -6.19
CA PRO A 72 30.62 -9.27 -5.14
C PRO A 72 29.37 -10.15 -5.04
N VAL A 73 29.51 -11.33 -4.43
CA VAL A 73 28.36 -12.16 -4.06
C VAL A 73 27.58 -11.46 -2.94
N VAL A 74 26.28 -11.25 -3.16
CA VAL A 74 25.34 -10.67 -2.20
C VAL A 74 24.13 -11.60 -2.14
N PRO A 75 23.93 -12.34 -1.04
CA PRO A 75 22.79 -13.23 -0.93
C PRO A 75 21.49 -12.43 -0.99
N VAL A 76 20.67 -12.66 -2.01
CA VAL A 76 19.36 -12.03 -2.13
C VAL A 76 18.28 -13.00 -1.62
N PRO A 77 17.36 -12.55 -0.75
CA PRO A 77 16.33 -13.42 -0.19
C PRO A 77 15.28 -13.81 -1.24
N ALA A 78 14.64 -14.95 -1.02
CA ALA A 78 13.59 -15.47 -1.89
C ALA A 78 12.19 -14.89 -1.58
N ASP A 79 12.00 -14.25 -0.43
CA ASP A 79 10.73 -13.69 0.00
C ASP A 79 10.80 -12.17 0.27
N MET A 80 9.64 -11.51 0.15
CA MET A 80 9.53 -10.06 0.26
C MET A 80 9.85 -9.55 1.67
N ILE A 81 9.49 -10.28 2.74
CA ILE A 81 9.75 -9.81 4.12
C ILE A 81 11.25 -9.72 4.36
N LYS A 82 12.01 -10.73 3.94
CA LYS A 82 13.47 -10.72 4.05
C LYS A 82 14.12 -9.69 3.13
N LEU A 83 13.52 -9.36 1.98
CA LEU A 83 13.97 -8.23 1.16
C LEU A 83 13.83 -6.93 1.94
N ILE A 84 12.64 -6.67 2.50
CA ILE A 84 12.33 -5.46 3.25
C ILE A 84 13.25 -5.33 4.48
N GLU A 85 13.42 -6.41 5.26
CA GLU A 85 14.30 -6.45 6.44
C GLU A 85 15.74 -6.03 6.13
N ARG A 86 16.22 -6.29 4.91
CA ARG A 86 17.61 -6.08 4.50
C ARG A 86 17.79 -4.94 3.50
N TYR A 87 16.71 -4.22 3.16
CA TYR A 87 16.71 -3.20 2.11
C TYR A 87 17.74 -2.10 2.43
N GLU A 88 17.62 -1.48 3.60
CA GLU A 88 18.54 -0.43 4.06
C GLU A 88 19.91 -0.98 4.51
N TYR A 89 20.02 -2.29 4.72
CA TYR A 89 21.27 -2.97 5.10
C TYR A 89 22.00 -3.60 3.89
N GLY A 90 21.99 -2.88 2.76
CA GLY A 90 22.82 -3.16 1.58
C GLY A 90 22.08 -3.73 0.37
N LEU A 91 20.89 -4.32 0.51
CA LEU A 91 20.16 -4.84 -0.65
C LEU A 91 19.70 -3.73 -1.60
N LYS A 92 19.32 -2.56 -1.10
CA LYS A 92 18.97 -1.39 -1.91
C LYS A 92 20.02 -1.10 -2.99
N ARG A 93 21.30 -1.10 -2.61
CA ARG A 93 22.41 -0.92 -3.56
C ARG A 93 22.44 -2.03 -4.61
N ARG A 94 22.25 -3.29 -4.22
CA ARG A 94 22.26 -4.42 -5.17
C ARG A 94 21.09 -4.31 -6.16
N LEU A 95 19.91 -3.93 -5.70
CA LEU A 95 18.75 -3.69 -6.58
C LEU A 95 19.08 -2.60 -7.61
N TYR A 96 19.74 -1.53 -7.19
CA TYR A 96 20.14 -0.44 -8.11
C TYR A 96 21.18 -0.92 -9.12
N GLU A 97 22.17 -1.72 -8.69
CA GLU A 97 23.16 -2.32 -9.59
C GLU A 97 22.51 -3.22 -10.65
N ILE A 98 21.49 -4.00 -10.28
CA ILE A 98 20.71 -4.83 -11.21
C ILE A 98 19.96 -3.97 -12.23
N VAL A 99 19.25 -2.93 -11.75
CA VAL A 99 18.49 -2.02 -12.63
C VAL A 99 19.42 -1.31 -13.59
N ASN A 100 20.52 -0.73 -13.09
CA ASN A 100 21.50 -0.01 -13.92
C ASN A 100 22.10 -0.91 -14.99
N GLU A 101 22.51 -2.13 -14.63
CA GLU A 101 23.06 -3.11 -15.58
C GLU A 101 22.07 -3.45 -16.71
N LEU A 102 20.78 -3.57 -16.39
CA LEU A 102 19.75 -3.87 -17.39
C LEU A 102 19.45 -2.66 -18.29
N VAL A 103 19.37 -1.46 -17.71
CA VAL A 103 19.05 -0.24 -18.44
C VAL A 103 20.23 0.21 -19.32
N GLU A 104 21.43 0.32 -18.74
CA GLU A 104 22.64 0.77 -19.44
C GLU A 104 23.11 -0.26 -20.48
N GLY A 105 22.83 -1.54 -20.25
CA GLY A 105 23.09 -2.62 -21.19
C GLY A 105 22.07 -2.78 -22.31
N ASP A 106 21.03 -1.95 -22.38
CA ASP A 106 19.90 -2.04 -23.32
C ASP A 106 19.22 -3.44 -23.31
N LYS A 107 19.12 -4.05 -22.13
CA LYS A 107 18.60 -5.42 -21.92
C LYS A 107 17.10 -5.49 -21.67
N LEU A 108 16.41 -4.35 -21.78
CA LEU A 108 14.95 -4.24 -21.58
C LEU A 108 14.19 -4.08 -22.91
N GLY A 109 14.91 -4.16 -24.04
CA GLY A 109 14.41 -4.08 -25.41
C GLY A 109 13.98 -5.44 -25.98
N SER A 110 14.44 -5.80 -27.18
CA SER A 110 14.06 -7.05 -27.87
C SER A 110 14.95 -8.25 -27.56
N LYS A 111 16.17 -8.03 -27.06
CA LYS A 111 17.12 -9.10 -26.65
C LYS A 111 17.23 -9.16 -25.13
N ARG A 112 16.11 -9.46 -24.48
CA ARG A 112 16.05 -9.50 -23.01
C ARG A 112 16.65 -10.81 -22.50
N PRO A 113 17.27 -10.80 -21.31
CA PRO A 113 17.58 -12.02 -20.58
C PRO A 113 16.31 -12.80 -20.22
N ASP A 114 16.42 -14.11 -20.05
CA ASP A 114 15.28 -14.99 -19.76
C ASP A 114 14.58 -14.70 -18.43
N TYR A 115 15.28 -14.04 -17.49
CA TYR A 115 14.75 -13.58 -16.19
C TYR A 115 14.00 -12.24 -16.27
N VAL A 116 13.71 -11.73 -17.46
CA VAL A 116 12.94 -10.50 -17.69
C VAL A 116 11.66 -10.84 -18.45
N HIS A 117 10.55 -10.86 -17.72
CA HIS A 117 9.24 -11.26 -18.20
C HIS A 117 8.39 -10.03 -18.57
N ASP A 118 7.50 -10.17 -19.54
CA ASP A 118 6.40 -9.21 -19.69
C ASP A 118 5.41 -9.39 -18.53
N LEU A 119 5.02 -8.29 -17.90
CA LEU A 119 4.14 -8.29 -16.72
C LEU A 119 2.80 -8.99 -16.99
N GLU A 120 2.26 -8.85 -18.20
CA GLU A 120 1.00 -9.50 -18.61
C GLU A 120 1.07 -11.03 -18.68
N ASN A 121 2.29 -11.59 -18.75
CA ASN A 121 2.52 -13.03 -18.88
C ASN A 121 2.85 -13.72 -17.55
N VAL A 122 2.85 -12.97 -16.44
CA VAL A 122 3.09 -13.50 -15.09
C VAL A 122 1.93 -13.15 -14.17
N HIS A 123 1.56 -14.08 -13.29
CA HIS A 123 0.50 -13.82 -12.32
C HIS A 123 1.06 -12.98 -11.17
N THR A 124 0.44 -11.83 -10.92
CA THR A 124 0.85 -10.90 -9.86
C THR A 124 0.18 -11.29 -8.54
N LEU A 125 0.99 -11.73 -7.59
CA LEU A 125 0.57 -12.10 -6.24
C LEU A 125 0.56 -10.86 -5.33
N PRO A 126 -0.10 -10.90 -4.15
CA PRO A 126 0.03 -9.82 -3.19
C PRO A 126 1.52 -9.62 -2.82
N PRO A 127 2.04 -8.38 -2.77
CA PRO A 127 3.49 -8.15 -2.64
C PRO A 127 4.09 -8.77 -1.39
N ILE A 128 3.35 -8.75 -0.28
CA ILE A 128 3.68 -9.46 0.95
C ILE A 128 2.58 -10.50 1.17
N LEU A 129 2.89 -11.78 0.96
CA LEU A 129 1.90 -12.86 1.08
C LEU A 129 1.32 -12.95 2.50
N TYR A 130 2.17 -12.78 3.52
CA TYR A 130 1.79 -12.91 4.92
C TYR A 130 2.42 -11.81 5.79
N PRO A 131 1.90 -10.56 5.75
CA PRO A 131 2.35 -9.50 6.65
C PRO A 131 2.29 -9.94 8.11
N GLY A 132 3.24 -9.51 8.95
CA GLY A 132 3.22 -9.86 10.38
C GLY A 132 1.99 -9.27 11.09
N LYS A 133 1.70 -7.99 10.81
CA LYS A 133 0.52 -7.26 11.27
C LYS A 133 -0.02 -6.39 10.15
N ILE A 134 -1.34 -6.24 10.11
CA ILE A 134 -2.04 -5.28 9.26
C ILE A 134 -2.85 -4.37 10.18
N LEU A 135 -2.36 -3.16 10.43
CA LEU A 135 -3.05 -2.14 11.24
C LEU A 135 -3.85 -1.23 10.31
N ASN A 136 -5.12 -1.00 10.61
CA ASN A 136 -6.02 -0.22 9.76
C ASN A 136 -6.62 0.92 10.57
N ALA A 137 -6.65 2.13 10.00
CA ALA A 137 -7.18 3.29 10.69
C ALA A 137 -8.70 3.42 10.51
N ALA A 138 -9.45 3.23 11.58
CA ALA A 138 -10.89 3.44 11.58
C ALA A 138 -11.24 4.93 11.51
N VAL A 139 -12.07 5.30 10.54
CA VAL A 139 -12.67 6.63 10.40
C VAL A 139 -11.61 7.75 10.42
N ASN A 140 -10.58 7.58 9.60
CA ASN A 140 -9.46 8.52 9.54
C ASN A 140 -9.56 9.56 8.42
N PHE A 141 -10.74 9.72 7.79
CA PHE A 141 -10.99 10.79 6.82
C PHE A 141 -12.22 11.59 7.23
N TYR A 142 -12.16 12.93 7.15
CA TYR A 142 -13.30 13.78 7.51
C TYR A 142 -14.50 13.53 6.61
N SER A 143 -14.29 13.19 5.33
CA SER A 143 -15.39 12.83 4.44
C SER A 143 -16.17 11.61 4.92
N HIS A 144 -15.52 10.67 5.61
CA HIS A 144 -16.10 9.43 6.16
C HIS A 144 -16.74 9.64 7.55
N VAL A 145 -16.54 10.79 8.17
CA VAL A 145 -17.24 11.15 9.42
C VAL A 145 -18.69 11.49 9.08
N GLU A 146 -19.61 10.64 9.52
CA GLU A 146 -21.07 10.78 9.31
C GLU A 146 -21.42 11.14 7.86
N GLU A 147 -21.43 10.13 7.00
CA GLU A 147 -21.72 10.30 5.57
C GLU A 147 -23.22 10.49 5.24
N SER A 148 -24.11 10.16 6.18
CA SER A 148 -25.56 10.33 6.06
C SER A 148 -26.02 11.74 6.44
N GLY A 149 -27.29 12.06 6.22
CA GLY A 149 -27.90 13.34 6.62
C GLY A 149 -27.81 14.45 5.58
N THR A 150 -28.15 15.68 5.96
CA THR A 150 -28.08 16.85 5.08
C THR A 150 -26.63 17.34 4.91
N PRO A 151 -26.32 18.12 3.86
CA PRO A 151 -25.01 18.76 3.72
C PRO A 151 -24.59 19.58 4.96
N GLU A 152 -25.54 20.24 5.62
CA GLU A 152 -25.30 21.04 6.82
C GLU A 152 -24.94 20.16 8.03
N GLU A 153 -25.65 19.04 8.23
CA GLU A 153 -25.37 18.06 9.28
C GLU A 153 -23.97 17.47 9.10
N ARG A 154 -23.64 17.01 7.90
CA ARG A 154 -22.29 16.51 7.58
C ARG A 154 -21.21 17.56 7.81
N ALA A 155 -21.45 18.80 7.40
CA ALA A 155 -20.49 19.88 7.62
C ALA A 155 -20.32 20.20 9.11
N ALA A 156 -21.39 20.11 9.92
CA ALA A 156 -21.32 20.27 11.36
C ALA A 156 -20.53 19.14 12.03
N ALA A 157 -20.81 17.88 11.68
CA ALA A 157 -20.09 16.71 12.18
C ALA A 157 -18.59 16.81 11.88
N ARG A 158 -18.23 17.20 10.64
CA ARG A 158 -16.84 17.42 10.23
C ARG A 158 -16.17 18.54 11.01
N ARG A 159 -16.84 19.67 11.25
CA ARG A 159 -16.31 20.77 12.08
C ARG A 159 -16.05 20.31 13.51
N GLN A 160 -17.04 19.65 14.12
CA GLN A 160 -16.91 19.10 15.47
C GLN A 160 -15.73 18.11 15.56
N ARG A 161 -15.56 17.24 14.56
CA ARG A 161 -14.44 16.31 14.51
C ARG A 161 -13.09 17.02 14.31
N ARG A 162 -13.03 18.15 13.59
CA ARG A 162 -11.81 18.97 13.49
C ARG A 162 -11.45 19.63 14.81
N GLU A 163 -12.44 20.10 15.55
CA GLU A 163 -12.26 20.69 16.89
C GLU A 163 -11.81 19.65 17.92
N ASN A 164 -12.27 18.40 17.78
CA ASN A 164 -11.89 17.29 18.64
C ASN A 164 -11.49 16.05 17.82
N ARG A 165 -10.27 16.08 17.29
CA ARG A 165 -9.70 14.99 16.47
C ARG A 165 -9.50 13.69 17.26
N GLY A 166 -9.38 13.77 18.58
CA GLY A 166 -9.04 12.64 19.45
C GLY A 166 -7.66 12.06 19.13
N VAL A 167 -7.43 10.81 19.54
CA VAL A 167 -6.27 10.00 19.12
C VAL A 167 -6.67 9.08 17.96
N PRO A 168 -5.71 8.56 17.17
CA PRO A 168 -5.99 7.55 16.16
C PRO A 168 -6.73 6.33 16.74
N TYR A 169 -7.53 5.66 15.91
CA TYR A 169 -8.19 4.41 16.27
C TYR A 169 -7.78 3.32 15.28
N LEU A 170 -6.92 2.40 15.72
CA LEU A 170 -6.41 1.30 14.90
C LEU A 170 -7.06 -0.03 15.29
N PHE A 171 -7.30 -0.88 14.30
CA PHE A 171 -7.65 -2.29 14.48
C PHE A 171 -6.78 -3.19 13.60
N MET A 172 -6.81 -4.49 13.87
CA MET A 172 -6.03 -5.47 13.13
C MET A 172 -6.93 -6.27 12.18
N LYS A 173 -6.41 -6.55 10.98
CA LYS A 173 -6.94 -7.59 10.09
C LYS A 173 -6.07 -8.85 10.16
N PRO A 174 -6.64 -10.05 9.97
CA PRO A 174 -5.85 -11.25 9.83
C PRO A 174 -4.98 -11.14 8.57
N SER A 175 -3.83 -11.79 8.60
CA SER A 175 -2.89 -11.82 7.49
C SER A 175 -3.22 -12.98 6.55
N ARG A 176 -3.01 -14.21 7.02
CA ARG A 176 -3.38 -15.42 6.29
C ARG A 176 -4.90 -15.55 6.17
N GLY A 177 -5.37 -15.88 4.97
CA GLY A 177 -6.80 -15.99 4.64
C GLY A 177 -7.36 -14.70 4.02
N ALA A 178 -7.06 -13.54 4.59
CA ALA A 178 -7.60 -12.26 4.11
C ALA A 178 -6.80 -11.60 2.98
N VAL A 179 -5.47 -11.76 2.96
CA VAL A 179 -4.62 -11.11 1.95
C VAL A 179 -4.74 -11.81 0.59
N ILE A 180 -5.06 -11.03 -0.44
CA ILE A 180 -5.15 -11.46 -1.84
C ILE A 180 -4.56 -10.38 -2.78
N GLY A 181 -4.17 -10.77 -3.98
CA GLY A 181 -3.56 -9.89 -4.98
C GLY A 181 -4.56 -9.31 -5.98
N THR A 182 -4.06 -8.65 -7.02
CA THR A 182 -4.90 -8.24 -8.14
C THR A 182 -5.39 -9.47 -8.90
N ASN A 183 -6.62 -9.42 -9.42
CA ASN A 183 -7.35 -10.49 -10.10
C ASN A 183 -7.79 -11.69 -9.22
N ASP A 184 -7.26 -11.82 -8.01
CA ASP A 184 -7.83 -12.72 -7.02
C ASP A 184 -9.20 -12.18 -6.54
N PRO A 185 -10.21 -13.04 -6.34
CA PRO A 185 -11.56 -12.57 -6.04
C PRO A 185 -11.75 -12.25 -4.56
N VAL A 186 -12.48 -11.17 -4.28
CA VAL A 186 -13.16 -11.00 -2.99
C VAL A 186 -14.37 -11.93 -2.97
N VAL A 187 -14.47 -12.75 -1.93
CA VAL A 187 -15.57 -13.68 -1.72
C VAL A 187 -16.57 -13.07 -0.73
N ILE A 188 -17.79 -12.79 -1.19
CA ILE A 188 -18.92 -12.45 -0.32
C ILE A 188 -19.29 -13.71 0.46
N PRO A 189 -19.12 -13.75 1.80
CA PRO A 189 -19.35 -14.97 2.56
C PRO A 189 -20.83 -15.38 2.56
N TYR A 190 -21.09 -16.68 2.71
CA TYR A 190 -22.45 -17.21 2.69
C TYR A 190 -23.36 -16.47 3.70
N GLY A 191 -24.55 -16.08 3.24
CA GLY A 191 -25.55 -15.41 4.07
C GLY A 191 -25.26 -13.94 4.39
N ARG A 192 -24.18 -13.36 3.85
CA ARG A 192 -23.86 -11.93 4.00
C ARG A 192 -24.37 -11.15 2.80
N ASN A 193 -24.93 -9.97 3.03
CA ASN A 193 -25.52 -9.13 1.98
C ASN A 193 -25.17 -7.64 2.12
N ARG A 194 -24.20 -7.32 2.98
CA ARG A 194 -23.74 -5.95 3.22
C ARG A 194 -22.21 -5.84 3.21
N THR A 195 -21.58 -6.50 2.25
CA THR A 195 -20.13 -6.39 2.03
C THR A 195 -19.81 -5.06 1.34
N ASP A 196 -18.85 -4.34 1.89
CA ASP A 196 -18.54 -2.95 1.60
C ASP A 196 -17.07 -2.81 1.19
N TRP A 197 -16.74 -1.69 0.55
CA TRP A 197 -15.42 -1.41 -0.01
C TRP A 197 -14.80 -0.18 0.66
N GLU A 198 -13.47 -0.19 0.78
CA GLU A 198 -12.72 0.88 1.42
C GLU A 198 -11.31 0.94 0.81
N VAL A 199 -11.04 1.84 -0.15
CA VAL A 199 -9.66 2.04 -0.66
C VAL A 199 -8.82 2.76 0.39
N GLU A 200 -7.59 2.28 0.58
CA GLU A 200 -6.61 2.82 1.51
C GLU A 200 -5.19 2.81 0.91
N LEU A 201 -4.35 3.73 1.36
CA LEU A 201 -2.90 3.69 1.17
C LEU A 201 -2.28 2.75 2.21
N GLY A 202 -1.70 1.64 1.75
CA GLY A 202 -0.92 0.75 2.60
C GLY A 202 0.52 1.19 2.72
N CYS A 203 0.93 1.59 3.93
CA CYS A 203 2.30 1.91 4.27
C CYS A 203 3.03 0.67 4.79
N VAL A 204 4.08 0.25 4.11
CA VAL A 204 4.89 -0.91 4.49
C VAL A 204 6.03 -0.46 5.38
N ILE A 205 6.12 -1.02 6.58
CA ILE A 205 7.22 -0.77 7.52
C ILE A 205 8.48 -1.45 7.01
N GLY A 206 9.59 -0.72 6.97
CA GLY A 206 10.91 -1.17 6.51
C GLY A 206 11.91 -1.46 7.62
N GLN A 207 11.74 -0.84 8.77
CA GLN A 207 12.63 -0.99 9.92
C GLN A 207 11.85 -1.24 11.20
N THR A 208 12.45 -1.94 12.17
CA THR A 208 11.78 -2.19 13.46
C THR A 208 11.53 -0.86 14.18
N ALA A 209 10.27 -0.60 14.56
CA ALA A 209 9.84 0.66 15.16
C ALA A 209 9.10 0.44 16.49
N LYS A 210 9.52 1.13 17.54
CA LYS A 210 8.86 1.16 18.85
C LYS A 210 8.99 2.57 19.44
N TYR A 211 7.87 3.19 19.83
CA TYR A 211 7.84 4.59 20.30
C TYR A 211 8.51 5.58 19.34
N VAL A 212 8.28 5.42 18.03
CA VAL A 212 8.81 6.34 17.01
C VAL A 212 7.92 7.58 16.95
N SER A 213 8.50 8.78 16.95
CA SER A 213 7.73 10.01 16.77
C SER A 213 7.31 10.21 15.31
N ALA A 214 6.21 10.91 15.08
CA ALA A 214 5.68 11.23 13.75
C ALA A 214 6.73 11.96 12.90
N ASN A 215 7.52 12.85 13.51
CA ASN A 215 8.60 13.58 12.81
C ASN A 215 9.70 12.67 12.26
N ASN A 216 9.87 11.46 12.81
CA ASN A 216 10.88 10.49 12.37
C ASN A 216 10.24 9.26 11.69
N ALA A 217 8.91 9.21 11.56
CA ALA A 217 8.19 8.02 11.13
C ALA A 217 8.55 7.59 9.70
N GLU A 218 8.80 8.56 8.81
CA GLU A 218 9.17 8.32 7.41
C GLU A 218 10.45 7.47 7.26
N ASP A 219 11.40 7.60 8.18
CA ASP A 219 12.66 6.83 8.16
C ASP A 219 12.43 5.32 8.30
N PHE A 220 11.32 4.93 8.94
CA PHE A 220 10.95 3.54 9.19
C PHE A 220 10.10 2.93 8.08
N VAL A 221 9.71 3.71 7.07
CA VAL A 221 8.91 3.22 5.94
C VAL A 221 9.81 2.60 4.88
N PHE A 222 9.36 1.48 4.31
CA PHE A 222 9.94 0.86 3.12
C PHE A 222 9.34 1.44 1.85
N GLY A 223 8.02 1.50 1.79
CA GLY A 223 7.30 1.97 0.61
C GLY A 223 5.79 1.90 0.80
N TYR A 224 5.09 2.09 -0.31
CA TYR A 224 3.63 2.21 -0.32
C TYR A 224 3.01 1.29 -1.38
N MET A 225 1.79 0.82 -1.11
CA MET A 225 0.97 0.03 -2.03
C MET A 225 -0.50 0.41 -1.90
N VAL A 226 -1.33 -0.03 -2.85
CA VAL A 226 -2.79 0.05 -2.70
C VAL A 226 -3.23 -1.05 -1.73
N SER A 227 -4.16 -0.73 -0.84
CA SER A 227 -4.86 -1.69 0.01
C SER A 227 -6.36 -1.45 -0.09
N ILE A 228 -7.13 -2.52 0.08
CA ILE A 228 -8.59 -2.43 0.21
C ILE A 228 -9.00 -3.06 1.55
N ASP A 229 -9.76 -2.33 2.36
CA ASP A 229 -10.33 -2.82 3.61
C ASP A 229 -11.79 -3.26 3.42
N VAL A 230 -11.97 -4.43 2.81
CA VAL A 230 -13.31 -5.00 2.61
C VAL A 230 -13.96 -5.26 3.96
N SER A 231 -15.23 -4.87 4.06
CA SER A 231 -15.94 -4.80 5.33
C SER A 231 -17.31 -5.44 5.25
N ASP A 232 -17.64 -6.31 6.21
CA ASP A 232 -18.98 -6.81 6.38
C ASP A 232 -19.78 -5.92 7.35
N ARG A 233 -20.84 -5.30 6.81
CA ARG A 233 -21.75 -4.40 7.52
C ARG A 233 -23.07 -5.07 7.90
N GLY A 234 -23.17 -6.39 7.76
CA GLY A 234 -24.36 -7.19 8.05
C GLY A 234 -24.71 -7.26 9.55
N GLY A 235 -23.88 -6.66 10.41
CA GLY A 235 -24.15 -6.53 11.83
C GLY A 235 -23.74 -7.76 12.64
N ARG A 236 -24.17 -7.79 13.90
CA ARG A 236 -23.80 -8.83 14.87
C ARG A 236 -24.82 -9.96 14.88
N PRO A 237 -24.39 -11.21 15.10
CA PRO A 237 -25.32 -12.32 15.26
C PRO A 237 -26.25 -12.10 16.46
N PRO A 238 -27.49 -12.64 16.42
CA PRO A 238 -28.42 -12.59 17.53
C PRO A 238 -27.78 -13.06 18.86
N GLY A 239 -28.04 -12.33 19.94
CA GLY A 239 -27.50 -12.65 21.28
C GLY A 239 -26.07 -12.15 21.53
N GLY A 240 -25.42 -11.52 20.54
CA GLY A 240 -24.14 -10.84 20.74
C GLY A 240 -24.24 -9.63 21.68
N ASN A 241 -23.11 -9.21 22.26
CA ASN A 241 -23.09 -8.03 23.14
C ASN A 241 -23.40 -6.75 22.32
N PRO A 242 -24.51 -6.03 22.60
CA PRO A 242 -24.93 -4.88 21.82
C PRO A 242 -24.03 -3.64 22.03
N LEU A 243 -23.17 -3.64 23.06
CA LEU A 243 -22.38 -2.47 23.46
C LEU A 243 -20.97 -2.37 22.83
N ARG A 244 -20.55 -3.28 21.93
CA ARG A 244 -19.15 -3.33 21.45
C ARG A 244 -18.99 -3.74 19.99
N SER A 245 -18.22 -2.99 19.20
CA SER A 245 -17.83 -3.38 17.83
C SER A 245 -17.24 -4.78 17.76
N ASP A 246 -17.57 -5.52 16.70
CA ASP A 246 -16.99 -6.83 16.39
C ASP A 246 -16.17 -6.73 15.10
N TRP A 247 -14.89 -6.36 15.26
CA TRP A 247 -13.98 -6.23 14.13
C TRP A 247 -13.64 -7.57 13.48
N PHE A 248 -13.76 -8.69 14.20
CA PHE A 248 -13.48 -9.99 13.63
C PHE A 248 -14.53 -10.35 12.59
N VAL A 249 -15.82 -10.24 12.92
CA VAL A 249 -16.90 -10.41 11.94
C VAL A 249 -16.82 -9.33 10.85
N GLY A 250 -16.63 -8.07 11.23
CA GLY A 250 -16.68 -6.98 10.26
C GLY A 250 -15.51 -6.92 9.28
N LYS A 251 -14.32 -7.42 9.63
CA LYS A 251 -13.09 -7.17 8.87
C LYS A 251 -12.22 -8.42 8.66
N GLY A 252 -12.56 -9.53 9.32
CA GLY A 252 -11.69 -10.71 9.44
C GLY A 252 -12.02 -11.88 8.53
N HIS A 253 -12.95 -11.73 7.59
CA HIS A 253 -13.24 -12.76 6.59
C HIS A 253 -12.05 -13.01 5.67
N ASP A 254 -12.01 -14.20 5.09
CA ASP A 254 -11.07 -14.51 4.00
C ASP A 254 -11.28 -13.51 2.84
N THR A 255 -10.21 -13.26 2.08
CA THR A 255 -10.14 -12.31 0.95
C THR A 255 -10.39 -10.82 1.27
N PHE A 256 -10.63 -10.45 2.55
CA PHE A 256 -11.03 -9.08 2.90
C PHE A 256 -9.88 -8.06 3.02
N ALA A 257 -8.64 -8.43 2.70
CA ALA A 257 -7.49 -7.53 2.71
C ALA A 257 -6.72 -7.54 1.37
N PRO A 258 -7.33 -7.20 0.21
CA PRO A 258 -6.59 -7.06 -1.04
C PRO A 258 -5.44 -6.05 -0.92
N GLN A 259 -4.26 -6.40 -1.41
CA GLN A 259 -3.04 -5.58 -1.35
C GLN A 259 -2.23 -5.68 -2.64
N GLY A 260 -1.65 -4.57 -3.09
CA GLY A 260 -0.74 -4.53 -4.25
C GLY A 260 -1.04 -3.40 -5.24
N PRO A 261 -0.83 -3.61 -6.56
CA PRO A 261 -0.26 -4.81 -7.18
C PRO A 261 1.25 -4.99 -6.87
N TRP A 262 1.91 -3.94 -6.40
CA TRP A 262 3.33 -3.92 -5.99
C TRP A 262 3.54 -2.85 -4.93
N ILE A 263 4.74 -2.81 -4.36
CA ILE A 263 5.19 -1.77 -3.45
C ILE A 263 6.10 -0.81 -4.22
N VAL A 264 5.82 0.49 -4.13
CA VAL A 264 6.72 1.54 -4.59
C VAL A 264 7.62 1.94 -3.42
N PRO A 265 8.95 1.70 -3.47
CA PRO A 265 9.87 2.19 -2.45
C PRO A 265 9.71 3.69 -2.21
N LYS A 266 9.82 4.13 -0.94
CA LYS A 266 9.45 5.49 -0.54
C LYS A 266 10.20 6.58 -1.32
N GLU A 267 11.45 6.32 -1.69
CA GLU A 267 12.30 7.24 -2.46
C GLU A 267 11.80 7.49 -3.89
N PHE A 268 10.96 6.60 -4.42
CA PHE A 268 10.38 6.71 -5.76
C PHE A 268 8.94 7.22 -5.75
N TYR A 269 8.25 7.13 -4.62
CA TYR A 269 6.91 7.70 -4.46
C TYR A 269 6.96 9.17 -4.05
N GLY A 270 7.81 9.52 -3.07
CA GLY A 270 7.82 10.84 -2.44
C GLY A 270 6.93 10.91 -1.19
N ASN A 271 6.58 12.12 -0.75
CA ASN A 271 5.82 12.34 0.48
C ASN A 271 4.31 12.11 0.26
N PRO A 272 3.71 11.03 0.80
CA PRO A 272 2.27 10.76 0.64
C PRO A 272 1.39 11.87 1.20
N MET A 273 1.86 12.64 2.18
CA MET A 273 1.05 13.73 2.77
C MET A 273 0.90 14.93 1.84
N GLU A 274 1.65 14.98 0.74
CA GLU A 274 1.59 16.06 -0.25
C GLU A 274 0.93 15.62 -1.55
N ILE A 275 1.16 14.37 -1.99
CA ILE A 275 0.79 13.92 -3.35
C ILE A 275 -0.33 12.89 -3.39
N LEU A 276 -0.76 12.34 -2.24
CA LEU A 276 -1.73 11.24 -2.23
C LEU A 276 -3.02 11.63 -2.93
N ARG A 277 -3.42 10.79 -3.89
CA ARG A 277 -4.76 10.72 -4.46
C ARG A 277 -5.15 9.25 -4.63
N GLN A 278 -6.18 8.84 -3.90
CA GLN A 278 -6.73 7.48 -3.93
C GLN A 278 -8.14 7.52 -4.49
N THR A 279 -8.49 6.52 -5.31
CA THR A 279 -9.79 6.40 -5.96
C THR A 279 -10.26 4.96 -5.97
N LEU A 280 -11.58 4.77 -5.96
CA LEU A 280 -12.19 3.44 -6.11
C LEU A 280 -13.45 3.52 -6.96
N LYS A 281 -13.56 2.57 -7.89
CA LYS A 281 -14.75 2.32 -8.70
C LYS A 281 -15.29 0.91 -8.44
N ILE A 282 -16.59 0.76 -8.63
CA ILE A 282 -17.22 -0.54 -8.82
C ILE A 282 -17.78 -0.55 -10.23
N ASP A 283 -17.28 -1.45 -11.06
CA ASP A 283 -17.45 -1.42 -12.50
C ASP A 283 -17.15 0.00 -13.03
N ASP A 284 -18.11 0.64 -13.69
CA ASP A 284 -17.94 1.99 -14.24
C ASP A 284 -18.27 3.14 -13.26
N GLU A 285 -18.78 2.84 -12.05
CA GLU A 285 -19.24 3.86 -11.09
C GLU A 285 -18.14 4.22 -10.08
N GLN A 286 -17.73 5.49 -10.07
CA GLN A 286 -16.79 6.01 -9.08
C GLN A 286 -17.47 6.19 -7.72
N MET A 287 -16.95 5.46 -6.73
CA MET A 287 -17.49 5.43 -5.37
C MET A 287 -16.71 6.32 -4.42
N GLN A 288 -15.38 6.28 -4.48
CA GLN A 288 -14.51 7.02 -3.57
C GLN A 288 -13.44 7.82 -4.33
N GLU A 289 -13.12 8.99 -3.79
CA GLU A 289 -11.94 9.77 -4.14
C GLU A 289 -11.51 10.60 -2.93
N ALA A 290 -10.21 10.58 -2.63
CA ALA A 290 -9.66 11.41 -1.56
C ALA A 290 -8.17 11.69 -1.73
N THR A 291 -7.73 12.71 -0.98
CA THR A 291 -6.32 13.09 -0.84
C THR A 291 -5.93 13.12 0.63
N ALA A 292 -4.63 13.22 0.92
CA ALA A 292 -4.15 13.29 2.31
C ALA A 292 -4.72 14.48 3.10
N GLY A 293 -5.13 15.56 2.42
CA GLY A 293 -5.74 16.74 3.08
C GLY A 293 -7.09 16.47 3.75
N ASP A 294 -7.74 15.35 3.43
CA ASP A 294 -8.96 14.90 4.08
C ASP A 294 -8.71 13.95 5.26
N MET A 295 -7.46 13.54 5.50
CA MET A 295 -7.11 12.69 6.64
C MET A 295 -7.29 13.45 7.97
N ILE A 296 -7.83 12.76 8.97
CA ILE A 296 -7.95 13.26 10.34
C ILE A 296 -6.60 13.22 11.01
N HIS A 297 -5.88 12.11 10.92
CA HIS A 297 -4.51 11.94 11.40
C HIS A 297 -3.62 11.51 10.25
N SER A 298 -2.48 12.17 10.10
CA SER A 298 -1.45 11.86 9.10
C SER A 298 -0.94 10.44 9.24
N LEU A 299 -0.39 9.90 8.15
CA LEU A 299 0.24 8.58 8.17
C LEU A 299 1.35 8.47 9.24
N TRP A 300 2.05 9.57 9.49
CA TRP A 300 3.10 9.68 10.50
C TRP A 300 2.56 9.56 11.93
N GLU A 301 1.43 10.22 12.22
CA GLU A 301 0.72 10.08 13.50
C GLU A 301 0.21 8.64 13.70
N LEU A 302 -0.21 7.95 12.63
CA LEU A 302 -0.62 6.54 12.71
C LEU A 302 0.54 5.61 13.08
N ILE A 303 1.73 5.82 12.50
CA ILE A 303 2.95 5.06 12.84
C ILE A 303 3.37 5.34 14.29
N GLU A 304 3.35 6.60 14.73
CA GLU A 304 3.65 6.95 16.13
C GLU A 304 2.69 6.25 17.08
N TYR A 305 1.40 6.37 16.84
CA TYR A 305 0.37 5.76 17.66
C TYR A 305 0.51 4.23 17.70
N GLY A 306 0.61 3.58 16.53
CA GLY A 306 0.77 2.12 16.44
C GLY A 306 2.02 1.62 17.16
N SER A 307 3.17 2.27 16.92
CA SER A 307 4.44 1.90 17.54
C SER A 307 4.49 2.16 19.05
N SER A 308 3.68 3.09 19.56
CA SER A 308 3.56 3.31 21.01
C SER A 308 2.94 2.10 21.74
N ILE A 309 2.05 1.36 21.05
CA ILE A 309 1.32 0.21 21.60
C ILE A 309 2.14 -1.07 21.37
N ILE A 310 2.49 -1.37 20.12
CA ILE A 310 3.16 -2.62 19.72
C ILE A 310 4.39 -2.32 18.86
N THR A 311 5.44 -3.13 18.98
CA THR A 311 6.58 -3.04 18.07
C THR A 311 6.13 -3.37 16.65
N LEU A 312 6.44 -2.47 15.72
CA LEU A 312 6.29 -2.71 14.28
C LEU A 312 7.58 -3.31 13.74
N HIS A 313 7.45 -4.23 12.79
CA HIS A 313 8.53 -4.97 12.18
C HIS A 313 8.52 -4.77 10.66
N PRO A 314 9.67 -4.95 9.99
CA PRO A 314 9.73 -4.97 8.54
C PRO A 314 8.68 -5.89 7.92
N GLY A 315 7.91 -5.37 6.96
CA GLY A 315 6.80 -6.07 6.30
C GLY A 315 5.44 -5.97 7.01
N ASP A 316 5.34 -5.34 8.19
CA ASP A 316 4.05 -4.92 8.72
C ASP A 316 3.44 -3.82 7.83
N VAL A 317 2.11 -3.78 7.78
CA VAL A 317 1.36 -2.81 6.99
C VAL A 317 0.52 -1.91 7.91
N ILE A 318 0.57 -0.60 7.67
CA ILE A 318 -0.32 0.39 8.29
C ILE A 318 -1.12 1.06 7.19
N ASN A 319 -2.42 0.83 7.18
CA ASN A 319 -3.34 1.46 6.23
C ASN A 319 -3.90 2.77 6.80
N ASN A 320 -3.99 3.78 5.94
CA ASN A 320 -4.32 5.16 6.34
C ASN A 320 -5.80 5.41 6.65
N GLY A 321 -6.67 4.41 6.48
CA GLY A 321 -8.12 4.56 6.55
C GLY A 321 -8.72 4.93 5.20
N THR A 322 -10.06 4.91 5.16
CA THR A 322 -10.80 5.20 3.93
C THR A 322 -11.57 6.51 3.99
N SER A 323 -11.85 7.07 2.81
CA SER A 323 -12.67 8.27 2.64
C SER A 323 -14.17 7.96 2.55
N GLY A 324 -14.98 9.01 2.55
CA GLY A 324 -16.40 8.88 2.27
C GLY A 324 -16.68 8.33 0.87
N GLY A 325 -17.88 7.79 0.67
CA GLY A 325 -18.26 7.04 -0.52
C GLY A 325 -18.41 5.54 -0.28
N THR A 326 -18.40 5.11 0.98
CA THR A 326 -18.68 3.71 1.33
C THR A 326 -20.16 3.39 1.11
N GLY A 327 -20.46 2.11 0.88
CA GLY A 327 -21.83 1.63 0.75
C GLY A 327 -22.67 1.92 1.98
N ALA A 328 -22.14 1.62 3.17
CA ALA A 328 -22.81 1.91 4.44
C ALA A 328 -22.94 3.41 4.73
N GLY A 329 -21.90 4.19 4.46
CA GLY A 329 -21.89 5.62 4.73
C GLY A 329 -22.89 6.38 3.85
N THR A 330 -22.97 6.02 2.57
CA THR A 330 -23.91 6.65 1.64
C THR A 330 -25.33 6.06 1.70
N ALA A 331 -25.52 4.93 2.38
CA ALA A 331 -26.75 4.14 2.45
C ALA A 331 -27.33 3.75 1.07
N LYS A 332 -26.48 3.66 0.04
CA LYS A 332 -26.90 3.43 -1.35
C LYS A 332 -26.96 1.95 -1.74
N ARG A 333 -25.87 1.22 -1.53
CA ARG A 333 -25.69 -0.17 -2.02
C ARG A 333 -24.49 -0.83 -1.34
N PHE A 334 -24.37 -2.15 -1.54
CA PHE A 334 -23.26 -3.01 -1.14
C PHE A 334 -22.78 -3.82 -2.34
N LEU A 335 -21.62 -4.47 -2.24
CA LEU A 335 -21.06 -5.33 -3.28
C LEU A 335 -22.00 -6.48 -3.63
N LYS A 336 -21.98 -6.88 -4.89
CA LYS A 336 -22.68 -8.05 -5.43
C LYS A 336 -21.71 -8.93 -6.18
N ALA A 337 -21.96 -10.24 -6.16
CA ALA A 337 -21.23 -11.19 -6.98
C ALA A 337 -21.36 -10.84 -8.47
N GLY A 338 -20.25 -10.91 -9.20
CA GLY A 338 -20.14 -10.55 -10.62
C GLY A 338 -19.65 -9.13 -10.88
N GLU A 339 -19.53 -8.28 -9.86
CA GLU A 339 -18.97 -6.93 -9.97
C GLU A 339 -17.44 -6.95 -9.88
N VAL A 340 -16.79 -5.87 -10.30
CA VAL A 340 -15.34 -5.67 -10.19
C VAL A 340 -15.05 -4.40 -9.41
N ILE A 341 -14.13 -4.48 -8.45
CA ILE A 341 -13.59 -3.32 -7.73
C ILE A 341 -12.29 -2.90 -8.42
N GLU A 342 -12.19 -1.63 -8.80
CA GLU A 342 -10.95 -1.02 -9.28
C GLU A 342 -10.49 0.04 -8.27
N ALA A 343 -9.41 -0.23 -7.55
CA ALA A 343 -8.83 0.68 -6.56
C ALA A 343 -7.47 1.19 -7.02
N SER A 344 -7.30 2.50 -7.13
CA SER A 344 -6.09 3.11 -7.70
C SER A 344 -5.50 4.19 -6.79
N ILE A 345 -4.18 4.25 -6.75
CA ILE A 345 -3.44 5.37 -6.15
C ILE A 345 -2.46 5.94 -7.18
N ASP A 346 -2.57 7.24 -7.44
CA ASP A 346 -1.71 7.94 -8.40
C ASP A 346 -0.23 7.75 -8.03
N GLY A 347 0.59 7.33 -8.99
CA GLY A 347 2.02 7.03 -8.79
C GLY A 347 2.33 5.63 -8.23
N ILE A 348 1.33 4.87 -7.78
CA ILE A 348 1.50 3.49 -7.32
C ILE A 348 1.01 2.50 -8.39
N GLY A 349 -0.29 2.47 -8.65
CA GLY A 349 -0.90 1.48 -9.52
C GLY A 349 -2.36 1.22 -9.16
N THR A 350 -2.91 0.14 -9.72
CA THR A 350 -4.33 -0.22 -9.60
C THR A 350 -4.46 -1.69 -9.21
N LEU A 351 -5.33 -1.97 -8.23
CA LEU A 351 -5.86 -3.30 -7.97
C LEU A 351 -7.18 -3.46 -8.72
N VAL A 352 -7.32 -4.57 -9.45
CA VAL A 352 -8.56 -5.00 -10.10
C VAL A 352 -9.02 -6.26 -9.40
N ILE A 353 -10.14 -6.22 -8.70
CA ILE A 353 -10.58 -7.29 -7.78
C ILE A 353 -11.98 -7.74 -8.18
N PRO A 354 -12.12 -8.92 -8.81
CA PRO A 354 -13.42 -9.53 -9.06
C PRO A 354 -14.15 -9.83 -7.75
N VAL A 355 -15.48 -9.79 -7.76
CA VAL A 355 -16.30 -10.16 -6.62
C VAL A 355 -17.10 -11.41 -6.93
N VAL A 356 -17.03 -12.41 -6.05
CA VAL A 356 -17.79 -13.66 -6.16
C VAL A 356 -18.62 -13.90 -4.90
N GLY A 357 -19.64 -14.75 -5.00
CA GLY A 357 -20.45 -15.16 -3.86
C GLY A 357 -20.09 -16.58 -3.42
N GLU A 358 -20.01 -16.81 -2.12
CA GLU A 358 -19.83 -18.15 -1.57
C GLU A 358 -21.15 -18.94 -1.57
N GLU A 359 -21.07 -20.23 -1.91
CA GLU A 359 -22.20 -21.14 -1.79
C GLU A 359 -22.45 -21.54 -0.33
N LYS A 360 -23.65 -22.07 -0.04
CA LYS A 360 -23.97 -22.58 1.29
C LYS A 360 -23.07 -23.77 1.64
N PRO A 361 -22.35 -23.74 2.77
CA PRO A 361 -21.56 -24.90 3.18
C PRO A 361 -22.46 -26.06 3.62
N GLU A 362 -22.03 -27.29 3.32
CA GLU A 362 -22.69 -28.52 3.77
C GLU A 362 -22.25 -28.93 5.18
N GLY A 363 -23.07 -29.73 5.88
CA GLY A 363 -22.69 -30.33 7.16
C GLY A 363 -22.56 -29.37 8.34
N LEU A 364 -23.02 -28.12 8.22
CA LEU A 364 -22.96 -27.13 9.30
C LEU A 364 -23.80 -27.56 10.51
N THR A 365 -23.23 -27.38 11.70
CA THR A 365 -23.88 -27.73 12.99
C THR A 365 -24.76 -26.62 13.56
N GLY A 366 -24.77 -25.44 12.92
CA GLY A 366 -25.43 -24.22 13.42
C GLY A 366 -24.53 -23.30 14.26
N ALA A 367 -23.26 -23.65 14.49
CA ALA A 367 -22.28 -22.80 15.20
C ALA A 367 -21.59 -21.73 14.31
N HIS A 368 -21.92 -21.69 13.01
CA HIS A 368 -21.37 -20.70 12.06
C HIS A 368 -22.05 -19.34 12.24
N LEU A 369 -21.45 -18.29 11.68
CA LEU A 369 -22.07 -16.98 11.60
C LEU A 369 -23.37 -17.09 10.78
N PRO A 370 -24.55 -16.81 11.38
CA PRO A 370 -25.80 -16.99 10.67
C PRO A 370 -26.01 -15.94 9.57
N PRO A 371 -26.85 -16.23 8.57
CA PRO A 371 -27.22 -15.26 7.55
C PRO A 371 -27.81 -13.96 8.12
N VAL A 372 -27.53 -12.82 7.48
CA VAL A 372 -27.99 -11.49 7.90
C VAL A 372 -29.52 -11.41 7.98
N ASP A 373 -30.24 -12.12 7.11
CA ASP A 373 -31.70 -12.14 7.11
C ASP A 373 -32.30 -12.75 8.38
N SER A 374 -31.50 -13.48 9.17
CA SER A 374 -31.90 -14.02 10.47
C SER A 374 -31.74 -13.03 11.61
N TYR A 375 -31.16 -11.85 11.36
CA TYR A 375 -30.86 -10.85 12.39
C TYR A 375 -32.13 -10.02 12.57
N ARG A 376 -32.72 -10.07 13.76
CA ARG A 376 -33.97 -9.36 14.07
C ARG A 376 -33.74 -7.88 14.37
#